data_AF-A0A6L9IQE3-F1
#
_entry.id   AF-A0A6L9IQE3-F1
#
_cell.length_a   1.000
_cell.length_b   1.000
_cell.length_c   1.000
_cell.angle_alpha   90.00
_cell.angle_beta   90.00
_cell.angle_gamma   90.00
#
_symmetry.space_group_name_H-M   'P 1'
#
loop_
_entity.id
_entity.type
_entity.pdbx_description
1 polymer ?
#
loop_
_entity_poly.entity_id
_entity_poly.type
_entity_poly.pdbx_seq_one_letter_code
_entity_poly.pdbx_strand_id
1 'polypeptide(L)'
;AGEWLGLGFVNLLHLFSPEKLIVGGSVATLGDLILEPARRIITRELLDEGFYHDDLLVPAHFGDDVCLVGAALYAQQMVQREPQR
;
A
#
# COMPACT_ATOMS: atom_id res chain seq x y z
N ALA A 1 -14.91 3.78 -8.52
CA ALA A 1 -13.48 3.40 -8.61
C ALA A 1 -12.93 2.96 -7.25
N GLY A 2 -12.96 3.81 -6.22
CA GLY A 2 -12.43 3.45 -4.89
C GLY A 2 -13.08 2.23 -4.24
N GLU A 3 -14.38 1.97 -4.46
CA GLU A 3 -15.03 0.76 -3.92
C GLU A 3 -14.46 -0.55 -4.51
N TRP A 4 -14.25 -0.59 -5.83
CA TRP A 4 -13.62 -1.74 -6.49
C TRP A 4 -12.17 -1.93 -6.05
N LEU A 5 -11.46 -0.83 -5.80
CA LEU A 5 -10.13 -0.86 -5.21
C LEU A 5 -10.16 -1.49 -3.80
N GLY A 6 -11.15 -1.10 -2.99
CA GLY A 6 -11.39 -1.67 -1.67
C GLY A 6 -11.64 -3.18 -1.70
N LEU A 7 -12.43 -3.69 -2.65
CA LEU A 7 -12.61 -5.14 -2.83
C LEU A 7 -11.30 -5.85 -3.19
N GLY A 8 -10.48 -5.24 -4.04
CA GLY A 8 -9.14 -5.75 -4.34
C GLY A 8 -8.26 -5.80 -3.08
N PHE A 9 -8.30 -4.75 -2.26
CA PHE A 9 -7.57 -4.70 -1.00
C PHE A 9 -8.03 -5.75 0.00
N VAL A 10 -9.34 -5.98 0.14
CA VAL A 10 -9.89 -7.05 1.00
C VAL A 10 -9.31 -8.41 0.62
N ASN A 11 -9.19 -8.71 -0.67
CA ASN A 11 -8.54 -9.94 -1.12
C ASN A 11 -7.08 -10.01 -0.69
N LEU A 12 -6.31 -8.92 -0.80
CA LEU A 12 -4.92 -8.87 -0.35
C LEU A 12 -4.80 -9.01 1.17
N LEU A 13 -5.70 -8.39 1.93
CA LEU A 13 -5.76 -8.50 3.38
C LEU A 13 -6.01 -9.95 3.82
N HIS A 14 -6.94 -10.64 3.18
CA HIS A 14 -7.22 -12.04 3.46
C HIS A 14 -6.08 -12.98 3.05
N LEU A 15 -5.35 -12.68 1.97
CA LEU A 15 -4.27 -13.54 1.48
C LEU A 15 -2.96 -13.38 2.25
N PHE A 16 -2.62 -12.16 2.66
CA PHE A 16 -1.30 -11.83 3.19
C PHE A 16 -1.30 -11.37 4.64
N SER A 17 -2.45 -10.98 5.20
CA SER A 17 -2.58 -10.40 6.54
C SER A 17 -1.48 -9.36 6.87
N PRO A 18 -1.25 -8.36 5.99
CA PRO A 18 -0.20 -7.39 6.21
C PRO A 18 -0.57 -6.41 7.33
N GLU A 19 0.43 -5.90 8.03
CA GLU A 19 0.23 -4.81 9.00
C GLU A 19 -0.16 -3.49 8.30
N LYS A 20 0.28 -3.26 7.06
CA LYS A 20 -0.02 -2.04 6.30
C LYS A 20 -0.15 -2.30 4.80
N LEU A 21 -1.11 -1.63 4.19
CA LEU A 21 -1.28 -1.44 2.76
C LEU A 21 -0.87 -0.01 2.40
N ILE A 22 0.21 0.10 1.62
CA ILE A 22 0.73 1.39 1.17
C ILE A 22 0.33 1.61 -0.29
N VAL A 23 -0.45 2.67 -0.56
CA VAL A 23 -0.91 3.02 -1.91
C VAL A 23 0.00 4.11 -2.47
N GLY A 24 0.72 3.79 -3.55
CA GLY A 24 1.58 4.73 -4.28
C GLY A 24 1.05 5.10 -5.67
N GLY A 25 1.88 5.81 -6.43
CA GLY A 25 1.59 6.21 -7.81
C GLY A 25 0.45 7.23 -7.93
N SER A 26 -0.06 7.41 -9.15
CA SER A 26 -1.11 8.40 -9.45
C SER A 26 -2.44 8.14 -8.75
N VAL A 27 -2.67 6.93 -8.24
CA VAL A 27 -3.88 6.63 -7.46
C VAL A 27 -3.80 7.27 -6.07
N ALA A 28 -2.61 7.35 -5.49
CA ALA A 28 -2.39 7.98 -4.19
C ALA A 28 -2.62 9.51 -4.23
N THR A 29 -2.41 10.16 -5.39
CA THR A 29 -2.60 11.62 -5.53
C THR A 29 -4.06 12.05 -5.46
N LEU A 30 -4.99 11.12 -5.72
CA LEU A 30 -6.43 11.37 -5.56
C LEU A 30 -6.88 11.36 -4.09
N GLY A 31 -6.00 10.93 -3.16
CA GLY A 31 -6.23 10.96 -1.72
C GLY A 31 -7.57 10.36 -1.32
N ASP A 32 -8.28 11.05 -0.44
CA ASP A 32 -9.51 10.58 0.18
C ASP A 32 -10.64 10.35 -0.83
N LEU A 33 -10.63 10.99 -2.00
CA LEU A 33 -11.63 10.75 -3.04
C LEU A 33 -11.69 9.27 -3.46
N ILE A 34 -10.55 8.57 -3.41
CA ILE A 34 -10.44 7.13 -3.71
C ILE A 34 -10.28 6.31 -2.43
N LEU A 35 -9.49 6.78 -1.47
CA LEU A 35 -9.16 6.02 -0.28
C LEU A 35 -10.33 5.89 0.69
N GLU A 36 -11.18 6.91 0.87
CA GLU A 36 -12.36 6.80 1.74
C GLU A 36 -13.37 5.74 1.26
N PRO A 37 -13.77 5.71 -0.02
CA PRO A 37 -14.58 4.60 -0.53
C PRO A 37 -13.91 3.24 -0.36
N ALA A 38 -12.58 3.13 -0.50
CA ALA A 38 -11.87 1.88 -0.28
C ALA A 38 -11.90 1.44 1.18
N ARG A 39 -11.67 2.36 2.14
CA ARG A 39 -11.78 2.10 3.58
C ARG A 39 -13.16 1.57 3.95
N ARG A 40 -14.22 2.20 3.44
CA ARG A 40 -15.60 1.73 3.70
C ARG A 40 -15.85 0.29 3.25
N ILE A 41 -15.31 -0.09 2.09
CA ILE A 41 -15.42 -1.48 1.62
C ILE A 41 -14.58 -2.42 2.47
N ILE A 42 -13.35 -2.04 2.81
CA ILE A 42 -12.48 -2.81 3.70
C ILE A 42 -13.21 -3.10 5.02
N THR A 43 -13.69 -2.08 5.72
CA THR A 43 -14.40 -2.24 7.01
C THR A 43 -15.66 -3.11 6.88
N ARG A 44 -16.33 -3.10 5.72
CA ARG A 44 -17.57 -3.87 5.50
C ARG A 44 -17.34 -5.35 5.15
N GLU A 45 -16.27 -5.65 4.42
CA GLU A 45 -16.07 -6.98 3.79
C GLU A 45 -14.98 -7.82 4.48
N LEU A 46 -14.24 -7.25 5.44
CA LEU A 46 -13.30 -7.99 6.27
C LEU A 46 -14.04 -9.04 7.12
N LEU A 47 -13.49 -10.25 7.16
CA LEU A 47 -14.07 -11.37 7.92
C LEU A 47 -13.96 -11.19 9.44
N ASP A 48 -12.93 -10.49 9.89
CA ASP A 48 -12.67 -10.19 11.30
C ASP A 48 -12.26 -8.72 11.43
N GLU A 49 -13.07 -7.96 12.17
CA GLU A 49 -12.90 -6.52 12.41
C GLU A 49 -11.60 -6.22 13.17
N GLY A 50 -11.03 -7.21 13.89
CA GLY A 50 -9.76 -7.07 14.61
C GLY A 50 -8.55 -6.84 13.72
N PHE A 51 -8.65 -7.12 12.42
CA PHE A 51 -7.60 -6.80 11.44
C PHE A 51 -7.69 -5.36 10.91
N TYR A 52 -8.76 -4.63 11.20
CA TYR A 52 -8.88 -3.23 10.78
C TYR A 52 -8.31 -2.27 11.82
N HIS A 53 -7.50 -1.33 11.37
CA HIS A 53 -7.03 -0.19 12.16
C HIS A 53 -6.79 1.01 11.24
N ASP A 54 -6.75 2.22 11.81
CA ASP A 54 -6.71 3.47 11.03
C ASP A 54 -5.48 3.55 10.11
N ASP A 55 -4.35 3.01 10.56
CA ASP A 55 -3.09 2.96 9.83
C ASP A 55 -2.98 1.81 8.81
N LEU A 56 -4.05 1.03 8.60
CA LEU A 56 -4.02 -0.15 7.73
C LEU A 56 -3.85 0.24 6.27
N LEU A 57 -4.51 1.30 5.84
CA LEU A 57 -4.43 1.80 4.47
C LEU A 57 -3.84 3.21 4.50
N VAL A 58 -2.65 3.39 3.94
CA VAL A 58 -1.95 4.69 3.98
C VAL A 58 -1.41 5.07 2.60
N PRO A 59 -1.40 6.38 2.25
CA PRO A 59 -0.72 6.83 1.05
C PRO A 59 0.80 6.69 1.21
N ALA A 60 1.50 6.46 0.10
CA ALA A 60 2.94 6.42 0.09
C ALA A 60 3.55 7.78 0.48
N HIS A 61 4.50 7.78 1.40
CA HIS A 61 5.10 9.00 1.94
C HIS A 61 5.89 9.82 0.91
N PHE A 62 6.63 9.14 0.02
CA PHE A 62 7.52 9.80 -0.94
C PHE A 62 6.81 10.40 -2.16
N GLY A 63 5.48 10.33 -2.25
CA GLY A 63 4.72 10.93 -3.35
C GLY A 63 5.24 10.53 -4.74
N ASP A 64 5.60 11.53 -5.55
CA ASP A 64 6.11 11.33 -6.90
C ASP A 64 7.52 10.69 -6.93
N ASP A 65 8.26 10.79 -5.83
CA ASP A 65 9.63 10.27 -5.72
C ASP A 65 9.68 8.79 -5.32
N VAL A 66 8.54 8.12 -5.11
CA VAL A 66 8.48 6.70 -4.68
C VAL A 66 9.32 5.79 -5.58
N CYS A 67 9.25 5.99 -6.90
CA CYS A 67 10.04 5.19 -7.86
C CYS A 67 11.54 5.51 -7.79
N LEU A 68 11.89 6.79 -7.68
CA LEU A 68 13.29 7.24 -7.66
C LEU A 68 14.00 6.78 -6.38
N VAL A 69 13.36 6.98 -5.22
CA VAL A 69 13.89 6.56 -3.92
C VAL A 69 14.04 5.03 -3.87
N GLY A 70 13.02 4.29 -4.33
CA GLY A 70 13.07 2.84 -4.40
C GLY A 70 14.20 2.33 -5.29
N ALA A 71 14.37 2.92 -6.48
CA ALA A 71 15.44 2.56 -7.40
C ALA A 71 16.83 2.86 -6.83
N ALA A 72 17.02 4.02 -6.19
CA ALA A 72 18.29 4.39 -5.57
C ALA A 72 18.67 3.42 -4.44
N LEU A 73 17.72 3.09 -3.55
CA LEU A 73 17.94 2.12 -2.47
C LEU A 73 18.23 0.72 -3.02
N TYR A 74 17.52 0.29 -4.05
CA TYR A 74 17.76 -1.00 -4.69
C TYR A 74 19.16 -1.08 -5.33
N ALA A 75 19.57 -0.04 -6.05
CA ALA A 75 20.92 0.03 -6.63
C ALA A 75 22.01 0.03 -5.54
N GLN A 76 21.80 0.78 -4.45
CA GLN A 76 22.71 0.78 -3.30
C GLN A 76 22.83 -0.62 -2.67
N GLN A 77 21.71 -1.33 -2.49
CA GLN A 77 21.70 -2.69 -1.97
C GLN A 77 22.44 -3.66 -2.89
N MET A 78 22.33 -3.50 -4.21
CA MET A 78 23.08 -4.32 -5.18
C MET A 78 24.58 -4.13 -5.03
N VAL A 79 25.06 -2.89 -4.97
CA VAL A 79 26.49 -2.58 -4.78
C VAL A 79 27.02 -3.13 -3.46
N GLN A 80 26.24 -3.05 -2.38
CA GLN A 80 26.62 -3.58 -1.07
C GLN A 80 26.59 -5.11 -0.99
N ARG A 81 25.73 -5.75 -1.80
CA ARG A 81 25.62 -7.21 -1.93
C ARG A 81 26.68 -7.83 -2.83
N GLU A 82 27.60 -7.04 -3.38
CA GLU A 82 28.82 -7.53 -4.03
C GLU A 82 30.02 -7.54 -3.06
N PRO A 83 30.12 -8.46 -2.08
CA PRO A 83 31.40 -8.74 -1.44
C PRO A 83 32.22 -9.64 -2.38
N GLN A 84 33.35 -9.09 -2.86
CA GLN A 84 34.52 -9.78 -3.43
C GLN A 84 34.22 -10.89 -4.45
N ARG A 85 34.17 -10.53 -5.74
CA ARG A 85 34.73 -11.39 -6.78
C ARG A 85 36.20 -11.03 -7.02
#